data_AF-A0A7Z0WLI4-F1
#
_entry.id   AF-A0A7Z0WLI4-F1
#
_cell.length_a   1.000
_cell.length_b   1.000
_cell.length_c   1.000
_cell.angle_alpha   90.00
_cell.angle_beta   90.00
_cell.angle_gamma   90.00
#
_symmetry.space_group_name_H-M   'P 1'
#
loop_
_entity.id
_entity.type
_entity.pdbx_description
1 polymer ?
#
loop_
_entity_poly.entity_id
_entity_poly.type
_entity_poly.pdbx_seq_one_letter_code
_entity_poly.pdbx_strand_id
1 'polypeptide(L)'
;MQAGPVPRGARLSIVTADPLTLEVPRVFTRWTQNTPAGTYVEATCGADGSLLRLPILAVDQVGEGTRIDVYYPNSVGSEPFGTCADSGTSEFKVHPYGGAPMTVEVETVPAHPGIFTVGDAPDGDHLDDFGGVTTPIVSCNERLPAEPAVCPVRVFGEPAVLRITLTGSDVLACDPCPTGSIVFELARVTEGVPGPFVQQILGSLVRDGSGIERAKIYMYTDMLPGVYQLRVRNLLRPEFPPVLRVEFGLPVG
;
A
#
# COMPACT_ATOMS: atom_id res chain seq x y z
N MET A 1 -18.60 -1.09 -0.03
CA MET A 1 -17.98 -2.42 0.03
C MET A 1 -17.05 -2.41 1.22
N GLN A 2 -17.15 -3.39 2.11
CA GLN A 2 -16.26 -3.47 3.27
C GLN A 2 -14.94 -4.06 2.75
N ALA A 3 -13.90 -3.23 2.69
CA ALA A 3 -12.56 -3.71 2.37
C ALA A 3 -12.16 -4.76 3.41
N GLY A 4 -11.43 -5.80 2.99
CA GLY A 4 -10.89 -6.81 3.91
C GLY A 4 -9.97 -6.20 4.98
N PRO A 5 -9.53 -6.99 5.98
CA PRO A 5 -8.65 -6.49 7.03
C PRO A 5 -7.37 -5.87 6.46
N VAL A 6 -6.99 -4.71 6.97
CA VAL A 6 -5.83 -3.96 6.48
C VAL A 6 -4.57 -4.31 7.28
N PRO A 7 -3.44 -4.64 6.64
CA PRO A 7 -2.18 -4.89 7.34
C PRO A 7 -1.67 -3.63 8.06
N ARG A 8 -1.12 -3.79 9.27
CA ARG A 8 -0.42 -2.70 9.96
C ARG A 8 0.85 -2.28 9.20
N GLY A 9 1.28 -1.05 9.41
CA GLY A 9 2.24 -0.39 8.51
C GLY A 9 1.56 0.25 7.29
N ALA A 10 0.36 -0.15 6.87
CA ALA A 10 -0.26 0.35 5.65
C ALA A 10 -0.65 1.85 5.66
N ARG A 11 -1.00 2.34 4.46
CA ARG A 11 -1.63 3.64 4.22
C ARG A 11 -3.09 3.38 4.29
N LEU A 12 -3.74 4.11 5.17
CA LEU A 12 -5.18 4.13 5.25
C LEU A 12 -5.66 5.39 4.56
N SER A 13 -6.45 5.18 3.51
CA SER A 13 -7.12 6.25 2.79
C SER A 13 -8.52 6.40 3.35
N ILE A 14 -8.77 7.51 4.03
CA ILE A 14 -10.09 7.87 4.55
C ILE A 14 -10.75 8.75 3.49
N VAL A 15 -11.80 8.23 2.85
CA VAL A 15 -12.54 8.94 1.80
C VAL A 15 -13.90 9.35 2.36
N THR A 16 -14.25 10.61 2.12
CA THR A 16 -15.50 11.21 2.58
C THR A 16 -16.34 11.71 1.41
N ALA A 17 -17.65 11.82 1.64
CA ALA A 17 -18.57 12.39 0.66
C ALA A 17 -18.51 13.92 0.65
N ASP A 18 -18.31 14.52 1.83
CA ASP A 18 -18.23 15.96 2.03
C ASP A 18 -16.77 16.42 2.25
N PRO A 19 -16.43 17.68 1.93
CA PRO A 19 -15.09 18.19 2.16
C PRO A 19 -14.82 18.34 3.67
N LEU A 20 -13.79 17.64 4.16
CA LEU A 20 -13.38 17.66 5.58
C LEU A 20 -12.35 18.76 5.91
N THR A 21 -11.78 19.37 4.88
CA THR A 21 -10.68 20.31 5.02
C THR A 21 -10.78 21.39 3.95
N LEU A 22 -10.38 22.60 4.31
CA LEU A 22 -10.27 23.73 3.37
C LEU A 22 -8.95 23.70 2.59
N GLU A 23 -8.21 22.60 2.69
CA GLU A 23 -6.88 22.48 2.11
C GLU A 23 -6.90 22.25 0.61
N VAL A 24 -5.91 22.85 -0.04
CA VAL A 24 -5.55 22.51 -1.40
C VAL A 24 -4.90 21.12 -1.39
N PRO A 25 -5.25 20.23 -2.35
CA PRO A 25 -4.61 18.93 -2.49
C PRO A 25 -3.09 19.01 -2.44
N ARG A 26 -2.47 18.22 -1.57
CA ARG A 26 -1.02 18.21 -1.40
C ARG A 26 -0.52 16.95 -0.70
N VAL A 27 0.73 16.64 -1.01
CA VAL A 27 1.55 15.69 -0.26
C VAL A 27 2.26 16.44 0.87
N PHE A 28 2.25 15.84 2.05
CA PHE A 28 2.90 16.41 3.23
C PHE A 28 4.33 15.92 3.37
N THR A 29 5.15 16.77 3.98
CA THR A 29 6.44 16.32 4.49
C THR A 29 6.23 15.26 5.56
N ARG A 30 7.19 14.36 5.65
CA ARG A 30 7.22 13.25 6.60
C ARG A 30 6.75 13.68 8.01
N TRP A 31 5.92 12.84 8.63
CA TRP A 31 5.47 12.96 10.03
C TRP A 31 4.58 14.16 10.36
N THR A 32 3.97 14.77 9.34
CA THR A 32 2.96 15.80 9.56
C THR A 32 1.74 15.20 10.25
N GLN A 33 1.56 15.47 11.55
CA GLN A 33 0.45 14.94 12.35
C GLN A 33 -0.79 15.85 12.36
N ASN A 34 -0.59 17.13 12.05
CA ASN A 34 -1.65 18.10 11.88
C ASN A 34 -1.43 18.77 10.53
N THR A 35 -2.48 18.82 9.71
CA THR A 35 -2.42 19.56 8.48
C THR A 35 -2.39 21.09 8.76
N PRO A 36 -1.97 21.94 7.82
CA PRO A 36 -1.97 23.40 8.00
C PRO A 36 -3.33 24.00 8.39
N ALA A 37 -4.43 23.43 7.91
CA ALA A 37 -5.79 23.80 8.31
C ALA A 37 -6.18 23.23 9.67
N GLY A 38 -5.36 22.40 10.31
CA GLY A 38 -5.60 21.87 11.64
C GLY A 38 -6.35 20.55 11.68
N THR A 39 -6.57 19.89 10.54
CA THR A 39 -7.12 18.52 10.50
C THR A 39 -6.08 17.55 11.03
N TYR A 40 -6.51 16.57 11.83
CA TYR A 40 -5.64 15.49 12.29
C TYR A 40 -6.40 14.17 12.40
N VAL A 41 -5.65 13.07 12.43
CA VAL A 41 -6.20 11.72 12.54
C VAL A 41 -5.59 11.01 13.73
N GLU A 42 -6.42 10.35 14.51
CA GLU A 42 -6.02 9.50 15.64
C GLU A 42 -6.49 8.08 15.42
N ALA A 43 -5.77 7.10 15.97
CA ALA A 43 -6.23 5.72 16.01
C ALA A 43 -6.05 5.12 17.41
N THR A 44 -6.98 4.25 17.83
CA THR A 44 -6.84 3.46 19.06
C THR A 44 -5.82 2.35 18.85
N CYS A 45 -4.55 2.67 19.04
CA CYS A 45 -3.49 1.69 18.83
C CYS A 45 -2.28 1.84 19.76
N GLY A 46 -2.22 2.84 20.65
CA GLY A 46 -1.13 2.93 21.61
C GLY A 46 -1.09 1.73 22.57
N ALA A 47 -0.02 1.64 23.38
CA ALA A 47 0.31 0.46 24.20
C ALA A 47 -0.83 -0.10 25.08
N ASP A 48 -1.81 0.72 25.46
CA ASP A 48 -2.99 0.35 26.27
C ASP A 48 -4.32 0.62 25.54
N GLY A 49 -4.33 0.62 24.20
CA GLY A 49 -5.47 1.06 23.38
C GLY A 49 -5.66 2.57 23.35
N SER A 50 -4.64 3.34 23.78
CA SER A 50 -4.67 4.80 23.76
C SER A 50 -4.73 5.35 22.34
N LEU A 51 -5.29 6.55 22.20
CA LEU A 51 -5.33 7.26 20.92
C LEU A 51 -3.92 7.76 20.57
N LEU A 52 -3.44 7.33 19.41
CA LEU A 52 -2.19 7.79 18.83
C LEU A 52 -2.49 8.67 17.63
N ARG A 53 -1.84 9.85 17.57
CA ARG A 53 -1.95 10.74 16.42
C ARG A 53 -1.11 10.22 15.26
N LEU A 54 -1.76 9.98 14.12
CA LEU A 54 -1.17 9.37 12.96
C LEU A 54 -0.52 10.41 12.03
N PRO A 55 0.61 10.07 11.38
CA PRO A 55 1.15 10.88 10.31
C PRO A 55 0.21 10.93 9.10
N ILE A 56 -0.07 12.14 8.63
CA ILE A 56 -0.77 12.42 7.38
C ILE A 56 0.25 12.46 6.24
N LEU A 57 0.02 11.65 5.23
CA LEU A 57 0.85 11.49 4.04
C LEU A 57 0.39 12.45 2.93
N ALA A 58 -0.91 12.50 2.69
CA ALA A 58 -1.50 13.34 1.67
C ALA A 58 -2.95 13.69 2.03
N VAL A 59 -3.41 14.81 1.47
CA VAL A 59 -4.81 15.21 1.43
C VAL A 59 -5.13 15.54 -0.01
N ASP A 60 -6.21 14.98 -0.54
CA ASP A 60 -6.69 15.24 -1.89
C ASP A 60 -8.20 15.52 -1.88
N GLN A 61 -8.68 16.27 -2.88
CA GLN A 61 -10.10 16.35 -3.19
C GLN A 61 -10.45 15.21 -4.14
N VAL A 62 -11.52 14.47 -3.84
CA VAL A 62 -11.99 13.34 -4.65
C VAL A 62 -13.50 13.47 -4.82
N GLY A 63 -13.94 13.77 -6.05
CA GLY A 63 -15.34 14.12 -6.31
C GLY A 63 -15.73 15.38 -5.54
N GLU A 64 -16.80 15.30 -4.74
CA GLU A 64 -17.25 16.39 -3.86
C GLU A 64 -16.59 16.36 -2.47
N GLY A 65 -15.85 15.29 -2.14
CA GLY A 65 -15.32 15.07 -0.79
C GLY A 65 -13.80 15.14 -0.68
N THR A 66 -13.28 14.62 0.44
CA THR A 66 -11.84 14.59 0.75
C THR A 66 -11.34 13.16 0.90
N ARG A 67 -10.17 12.88 0.33
CA ARG A 67 -9.32 11.73 0.68
C ARG A 67 -8.18 12.18 1.58
N ILE A 68 -8.04 11.55 2.74
CA ILE A 68 -6.93 11.75 3.66
C ILE A 68 -6.16 10.45 3.76
N ASP A 69 -4.90 10.48 3.36
CA ASP A 69 -3.99 9.34 3.44
C ASP A 69 -3.16 9.44 4.71
N VAL A 70 -3.21 8.41 5.56
CA VAL A 70 -2.43 8.35 6.80
C VAL A 70 -1.57 7.11 6.85
N TYR A 71 -0.41 7.22 7.49
CA TYR A 71 0.42 6.06 7.85
C TYR A 71 -0.10 5.44 9.14
N TYR A 72 -0.44 4.15 9.10
CA TYR A 72 -0.83 3.40 10.28
C TYR A 72 0.36 2.59 10.83
N PRO A 73 0.82 2.87 12.06
CA PRO A 73 2.02 2.24 12.61
C PRO A 73 1.97 0.71 12.64
N ASN A 74 3.13 0.08 12.47
CA ASN A 74 3.30 -1.36 12.60
C ASN A 74 3.21 -1.79 14.09
N SER A 75 2.88 -3.05 14.34
CA SER A 75 2.96 -3.68 15.66
C SER A 75 4.33 -4.25 15.99
N VAL A 76 5.20 -4.36 15.00
CA VAL A 76 6.53 -4.97 15.16
C VAL A 76 7.62 -3.96 14.90
N GLY A 77 8.60 -3.89 15.82
CA GLY A 77 9.77 -3.04 15.68
C GLY A 77 9.75 -1.84 16.62
N SER A 78 10.64 -0.88 16.36
CA SER A 78 10.61 0.43 17.01
C SER A 78 10.18 1.46 15.98
N GLU A 79 8.96 1.97 16.13
CA GLU A 79 8.42 2.98 15.23
C GLU A 79 8.57 4.40 15.81
N PRO A 80 8.82 5.41 14.97
CA PRO A 80 8.94 6.80 15.42
C PRO A 80 7.68 7.36 16.11
N PHE A 81 6.52 6.73 15.93
CA PHE A 81 5.24 7.12 16.56
C PHE A 81 4.77 6.14 17.63
N GLY A 82 5.63 5.21 18.04
CA GLY A 82 5.23 4.08 18.87
C GLY A 82 4.61 2.97 18.03
N THR A 83 4.72 1.74 18.52
CA THR A 83 4.11 0.58 17.88
C THR A 83 2.62 0.53 18.17
N CYS A 84 1.83 0.11 17.19
CA CYS A 84 0.43 -0.19 17.44
C CYS A 84 0.31 -1.55 18.14
N ALA A 85 -0.24 -1.60 19.35
CA ALA A 85 -0.41 -2.84 20.11
C ALA A 85 -1.40 -3.82 19.43
N ASP A 86 -1.20 -5.13 19.67
CA ASP A 86 -1.96 -6.22 19.05
C ASP A 86 -3.39 -6.34 19.56
N SER A 87 -4.30 -5.47 19.09
CA SER A 87 -5.70 -5.51 19.49
C SER A 87 -6.68 -5.31 18.32
N GLY A 88 -6.81 -6.31 17.44
CA GLY A 88 -7.95 -6.46 16.52
C GLY A 88 -8.38 -5.22 15.71
N THR A 89 -9.67 -4.87 15.81
CA THR A 89 -10.26 -3.70 15.14
C THR A 89 -9.80 -2.41 15.81
N SER A 90 -9.32 -1.46 15.00
CA SER A 90 -8.87 -0.16 15.47
C SER A 90 -9.88 0.92 15.08
N GLU A 91 -10.17 1.81 16.02
CA GLU A 91 -11.04 2.96 15.83
C GLU A 91 -10.20 4.15 15.35
N PHE A 92 -10.50 4.66 14.16
CA PHE A 92 -9.87 5.84 13.56
C PHE A 92 -10.77 7.05 13.75
N LYS A 93 -10.23 8.12 14.33
CA LYS A 93 -10.91 9.40 14.50
C LYS A 93 -10.30 10.44 13.59
N VAL A 94 -11.07 10.96 12.66
CA VAL A 94 -10.69 12.16 11.90
C VAL A 94 -11.31 13.36 12.57
N HIS A 95 -10.47 14.34 12.89
CA HIS A 95 -10.87 15.60 13.48
C HIS A 95 -10.74 16.68 12.40
N PRO A 96 -11.84 16.97 11.67
CA PRO A 96 -11.82 17.97 10.60
C PRO A 96 -11.71 19.39 11.17
N TYR A 97 -11.21 20.31 10.35
CA TYR A 97 -11.16 21.73 10.73
C TYR A 97 -12.56 22.27 11.05
N GLY A 98 -12.76 22.75 12.27
CA GLY A 98 -13.99 23.42 12.70
C GLY A 98 -15.24 22.52 12.75
N GLY A 99 -15.08 21.19 12.61
CA GLY A 99 -16.16 20.22 12.61
C GLY A 99 -16.13 19.25 13.80
N ALA A 100 -17.18 18.45 13.93
CA ALA A 100 -17.19 17.35 14.90
C ALA A 100 -16.28 16.20 14.43
N PRO A 101 -15.61 15.49 15.34
CA PRO A 101 -14.84 14.30 14.99
C PRO A 101 -15.73 13.24 14.34
N MET A 102 -15.21 12.57 13.32
CA MET A 102 -15.84 11.39 12.73
C MET A 102 -15.05 10.14 13.10
N THR A 103 -15.76 9.05 13.35
CA THR A 103 -15.18 7.76 13.70
C THR A 103 -15.35 6.77 12.54
N VAL A 104 -14.28 6.07 12.20
CA VAL A 104 -14.24 4.98 11.22
C VAL A 104 -13.61 3.77 11.90
N GLU A 105 -14.28 2.63 11.85
CA GLU A 105 -13.72 1.37 12.33
C GLU A 105 -13.00 0.66 11.18
N VAL A 106 -11.76 0.23 11.42
CA VAL A 106 -10.98 -0.54 10.45
C VAL A 106 -10.47 -1.80 11.13
N GLU A 107 -10.79 -2.95 10.55
CA GLU A 107 -10.20 -4.20 10.99
C GLU A 107 -8.73 -4.23 10.57
N THR A 108 -7.82 -4.41 11.54
CA THR A 108 -6.38 -4.42 11.28
C THR A 108 -5.78 -5.76 11.65
N VAL A 109 -4.79 -6.20 10.87
CA VAL A 109 -4.03 -7.42 11.14
C VAL A 109 -2.54 -7.11 11.29
N PRO A 110 -1.82 -7.77 12.21
CA PRO A 110 -0.37 -7.65 12.31
C PRO A 110 0.29 -7.89 10.95
N ALA A 111 1.35 -7.14 10.62
CA ALA A 111 2.01 -7.29 9.33
C ALA A 111 3.49 -6.90 9.36
N HIS A 112 4.32 -7.67 8.68
CA HIS A 112 5.68 -7.29 8.25
C HIS A 112 5.59 -6.83 6.77
N PRO A 113 6.63 -6.18 6.17
CA PRO A 113 6.53 -5.37 4.94
C PRO A 113 5.12 -5.21 4.36
N GLY A 114 4.34 -4.26 4.85
CA GLY A 114 3.04 -3.99 4.26
C GLY A 114 3.21 -3.42 2.85
N ILE A 115 2.23 -3.65 1.98
CA ILE A 115 2.07 -2.87 0.76
C ILE A 115 1.02 -1.81 1.04
N PHE A 116 1.32 -0.57 0.67
CA PHE A 116 0.30 0.46 0.60
C PHE A 116 -0.79 0.06 -0.40
N THR A 117 -2.07 0.33 -0.14
CA THR A 117 -3.17 0.03 -1.07
C THR A 117 -3.90 1.30 -1.52
N VAL A 118 -4.55 1.23 -2.69
CA VAL A 118 -5.56 2.16 -3.21
C VAL A 118 -6.82 1.32 -3.45
N GLY A 119 -7.82 1.42 -2.56
CA GLY A 119 -8.93 0.46 -2.55
C GLY A 119 -8.42 -0.96 -2.33
N ASP A 120 -8.76 -1.87 -3.23
CA ASP A 120 -8.34 -3.28 -3.17
C ASP A 120 -7.04 -3.58 -3.96
N ALA A 121 -6.43 -2.56 -4.56
CA ALA A 121 -5.21 -2.68 -5.36
C ALA A 121 -3.97 -2.19 -4.60
N PRO A 122 -2.77 -2.75 -4.86
CA PRO A 122 -1.51 -2.14 -4.41
C PRO A 122 -1.35 -0.71 -4.91
N ASP A 123 -0.82 0.14 -4.05
CA ASP A 123 -0.29 1.45 -4.41
C ASP A 123 1.02 1.27 -5.18
N GLY A 124 1.05 1.89 -6.35
CA GLY A 124 2.17 1.76 -7.25
C GLY A 124 1.75 1.78 -8.71
N ASP A 125 2.72 1.48 -9.56
CA ASP A 125 2.59 1.58 -11.00
C ASP A 125 3.12 0.32 -11.69
N HIS A 126 2.43 -0.05 -12.76
CA HIS A 126 2.99 -0.87 -13.82
C HIS A 126 3.81 0.03 -14.75
N LEU A 127 5.06 -0.34 -14.99
CA LEU A 127 5.96 0.35 -15.91
C LEU A 127 6.30 -0.56 -17.09
N ASP A 128 5.99 -0.05 -18.27
CA ASP A 128 6.36 -0.63 -19.54
C ASP A 128 7.68 0.01 -20.03
N ASP A 129 8.84 -0.57 -19.66
CA ASP A 129 10.18 0.03 -19.84
C ASP A 129 10.56 0.34 -21.33
N PHE A 130 9.88 -0.25 -22.32
CA PHE A 130 10.01 0.00 -23.78
C PHE A 130 9.15 1.18 -24.25
N GLY A 131 7.88 1.23 -23.83
CA GLY A 131 6.98 2.32 -24.19
C GLY A 131 7.21 3.58 -23.34
N GLY A 132 7.93 3.46 -22.22
CA GLY A 132 8.06 4.51 -21.20
C GLY A 132 6.73 4.83 -20.50
N VAL A 133 5.70 4.00 -20.72
CA VAL A 133 4.36 4.23 -20.18
C VAL A 133 4.32 3.74 -18.74
N THR A 134 3.92 4.63 -17.85
CA THR A 134 3.68 4.33 -16.44
C THR A 134 2.17 4.37 -16.21
N THR A 135 1.60 3.26 -15.79
CA THR A 135 0.16 3.14 -15.50
C THR A 135 -0.02 2.77 -14.03
N PRO A 136 -0.81 3.52 -13.24
CA PRO A 136 -1.14 3.12 -11.88
C PRO A 136 -1.79 1.73 -11.82
N ILE A 137 -1.41 0.90 -10.85
CA ILE A 137 -1.93 -0.48 -10.73
C ILE A 137 -3.45 -0.48 -10.57
N VAL A 138 -4.01 0.49 -9.85
CA VAL A 138 -5.47 0.68 -9.74
C VAL A 138 -6.12 0.87 -11.12
N SER A 139 -5.48 1.64 -12.00
CA SER A 139 -5.98 1.86 -13.37
C SER A 139 -5.84 0.61 -14.24
N CYS A 140 -4.79 -0.21 -14.03
CA CYS A 140 -4.71 -1.54 -14.65
C CYS A 140 -5.92 -2.38 -14.28
N ASN A 141 -6.22 -2.49 -12.98
CA ASN A 141 -7.29 -3.33 -12.47
C ASN A 141 -8.69 -2.86 -12.91
N GLU A 142 -8.88 -1.56 -13.14
CA GLU A 142 -10.16 -0.99 -13.59
C GLU A 142 -10.40 -1.17 -15.09
N ARG A 143 -9.34 -1.10 -15.91
CA ARG A 143 -9.45 -1.08 -17.38
C ARG A 143 -9.27 -2.45 -18.02
N LEU A 144 -8.75 -3.43 -17.28
CA LEU A 144 -8.65 -4.81 -17.74
C LEU A 144 -9.95 -5.60 -17.43
N PRO A 145 -10.34 -6.55 -18.29
CA PRO A 145 -9.66 -7.00 -19.52
C PRO A 145 -9.99 -6.16 -20.77
N ALA A 146 -10.78 -5.08 -20.65
CA ALA A 146 -11.30 -4.32 -21.80
C ALA A 146 -10.20 -3.61 -22.60
N GLU A 147 -9.13 -3.15 -21.95
CA GLU A 147 -8.02 -2.41 -22.57
C GLU A 147 -6.66 -3.09 -22.31
N PRO A 148 -6.36 -4.22 -22.98
CA PRO A 148 -5.19 -5.04 -22.66
C PRO A 148 -3.84 -4.32 -22.81
N ALA A 149 -3.75 -3.31 -23.67
CA ALA A 149 -2.53 -2.53 -23.89
C ALA A 149 -2.18 -1.60 -22.72
N VAL A 150 -3.07 -1.41 -21.73
CA VAL A 150 -2.85 -0.46 -20.64
C VAL A 150 -1.77 -0.95 -19.65
N CYS A 151 -1.70 -2.27 -19.42
CA CYS A 151 -0.73 -2.91 -18.53
C CYS A 151 -0.30 -4.26 -19.12
N PRO A 152 0.46 -4.26 -20.22
CA PRO A 152 0.75 -5.48 -20.96
C PRO A 152 1.77 -6.36 -20.21
N VAL A 153 1.55 -7.68 -20.21
CA VAL A 153 2.64 -8.62 -19.92
C VAL A 153 3.61 -8.62 -21.10
N ARG A 154 4.91 -8.65 -20.85
CA ARG A 154 5.88 -8.68 -21.96
C ARG A 154 6.28 -10.11 -22.32
N VAL A 155 6.60 -10.26 -23.59
CA VAL A 155 7.11 -11.49 -24.22
C VAL A 155 8.51 -11.20 -24.78
N PHE A 156 9.29 -12.26 -25.03
CA PHE A 156 10.59 -12.18 -25.72
C PHE A 156 11.74 -11.47 -24.99
N GLY A 157 11.79 -11.56 -23.66
CA GLY A 157 13.01 -11.21 -22.90
C GLY A 157 13.04 -9.79 -22.33
N GLU A 158 12.03 -8.97 -22.61
CA GLU A 158 11.91 -7.65 -21.97
C GLU A 158 11.05 -7.74 -20.69
N PRO A 159 11.56 -7.35 -19.51
CA PRO A 159 10.80 -7.48 -18.27
C PRO A 159 9.73 -6.38 -18.18
N ALA A 160 8.52 -6.75 -17.80
CA ALA A 160 7.54 -5.80 -17.30
C ALA A 160 7.91 -5.46 -15.84
N VAL A 161 7.69 -4.22 -15.42
CA VAL A 161 8.13 -3.74 -14.11
C VAL A 161 6.93 -3.37 -13.25
N LEU A 162 6.93 -3.83 -12.01
CA LEU A 162 6.08 -3.26 -10.97
C LEU A 162 6.90 -2.32 -10.10
N ARG A 163 6.37 -1.13 -9.85
CA ARG A 163 6.81 -0.26 -8.77
C ARG A 163 5.73 -0.30 -7.71
N ILE A 164 6.06 -0.76 -6.52
CA ILE A 164 5.11 -0.79 -5.40
C ILE A 164 5.64 -0.01 -4.22
N THR A 165 4.73 0.64 -3.53
CA THR A 165 5.04 1.36 -2.31
C THR A 165 4.84 0.42 -1.13
N LEU A 166 5.87 0.25 -0.31
CA LEU A 166 5.90 -0.62 0.86
C LEU A 166 5.99 0.18 2.15
N THR A 167 5.67 -0.50 3.23
CA THR A 167 5.57 0.08 4.55
C THR A 167 6.58 -0.56 5.51
N GLY A 168 7.60 0.21 5.90
CA GLY A 168 8.47 -0.05 7.05
C GLY A 168 9.21 -1.39 7.05
N SER A 169 9.41 -1.99 5.88
CA SER A 169 9.64 -3.42 5.70
C SER A 169 10.97 -3.93 6.26
N ASP A 170 12.01 -3.12 6.21
CA ASP A 170 13.33 -3.48 6.71
C ASP A 170 13.92 -2.47 7.71
N VAL A 171 13.51 -1.19 7.69
CA VAL A 171 14.06 -0.24 8.68
C VAL A 171 13.44 -0.43 10.06
N LEU A 172 12.16 -0.84 10.11
CA LEU A 172 11.42 -0.93 11.37
C LEU A 172 11.35 -2.37 11.90
N ALA A 173 11.25 -3.38 11.02
CA ALA A 173 11.07 -4.78 11.40
C ALA A 173 12.36 -5.50 11.87
N CYS A 174 13.54 -5.09 11.40
CA CYS A 174 14.84 -5.54 11.90
C CYS A 174 15.91 -4.46 11.67
N ASP A 175 16.55 -3.96 12.73
CA ASP A 175 17.75 -3.13 12.56
C ASP A 175 18.96 -3.81 13.20
N PRO A 176 20.00 -4.19 12.45
CA PRO A 176 20.13 -4.13 10.98
C PRO A 176 19.50 -5.35 10.27
N CYS A 177 18.65 -5.15 9.26
CA CYS A 177 18.28 -6.23 8.33
C CYS A 177 19.41 -6.42 7.29
N PRO A 178 19.91 -7.66 7.06
CA PRO A 178 20.72 -7.95 5.89
C PRO A 178 19.94 -7.69 4.60
N THR A 179 20.61 -7.11 3.59
CA THR A 179 20.08 -6.93 2.23
C THR A 179 19.51 -8.26 1.69
N GLY A 180 18.30 -8.22 1.13
CA GLY A 180 17.66 -9.40 0.52
C GLY A 180 16.68 -10.15 1.43
N SER A 181 16.31 -9.58 2.58
CA SER A 181 15.25 -10.09 3.45
C SER A 181 13.86 -10.01 2.83
N ILE A 182 13.62 -9.11 1.87
CA ILE A 182 12.29 -8.94 1.27
C ILE A 182 12.18 -9.71 -0.04
N VAL A 183 11.10 -10.47 -0.15
CA VAL A 183 10.75 -11.25 -1.33
C VAL A 183 9.37 -10.84 -1.84
N PHE A 184 9.26 -10.69 -3.16
CA PHE A 184 8.02 -10.44 -3.88
C PHE A 184 7.64 -11.71 -4.61
N GLU A 185 6.40 -12.17 -4.49
CA GLU A 185 5.91 -13.34 -5.18
C GLU A 185 4.59 -13.02 -5.88
N LEU A 186 4.41 -13.59 -7.07
CA LEU A 186 3.17 -13.50 -7.83
C LEU A 186 2.60 -14.90 -8.04
N ALA A 187 1.29 -15.05 -7.83
CA ALA A 187 0.54 -16.26 -8.13
C ALA A 187 -0.58 -15.93 -9.13
N ARG A 188 -0.62 -16.59 -10.29
CA ARG A 188 -1.71 -16.40 -11.25
C ARG A 188 -3.01 -16.94 -10.68
N VAL A 189 -4.10 -16.19 -10.79
CA VAL A 189 -5.44 -16.62 -10.38
C VAL A 189 -6.15 -17.25 -11.58
N THR A 190 -6.60 -18.49 -11.41
CA THR A 190 -7.39 -19.22 -12.42
C THR A 190 -8.71 -19.63 -11.77
N GLU A 191 -9.83 -19.24 -12.36
CA GLU A 191 -11.18 -19.55 -11.83
C GLU A 191 -11.38 -19.12 -10.36
N GLY A 192 -10.77 -18.01 -9.97
CA GLY A 192 -10.83 -17.49 -8.59
C GLY A 192 -9.86 -18.16 -7.61
N VAL A 193 -9.09 -19.17 -8.05
CA VAL A 193 -8.12 -19.88 -7.21
C VAL A 193 -6.69 -19.45 -7.55
N PRO A 194 -5.89 -18.99 -6.57
CA PRO A 194 -4.47 -18.68 -6.79
C PRO A 194 -3.67 -19.95 -7.05
N GLY A 195 -2.85 -19.93 -8.09
CA GLY A 195 -1.84 -20.95 -8.38
C GLY A 195 -0.62 -20.86 -7.44
N PRO A 196 0.49 -21.55 -7.78
CA PRO A 196 1.70 -21.46 -7.00
C PRO A 196 2.31 -20.05 -7.05
N PHE A 197 2.80 -19.59 -5.90
CA PHE A 197 3.53 -18.33 -5.80
C PHE A 197 4.94 -18.50 -6.38
N VAL A 198 5.31 -17.59 -7.28
CA VAL A 198 6.61 -17.53 -7.93
C VAL A 198 7.32 -16.26 -7.50
N GLN A 199 8.52 -16.39 -6.93
CA GLN A 199 9.34 -15.27 -6.49
C GLN A 199 9.86 -14.44 -7.68
N GLN A 200 9.55 -13.16 -7.68
CA GLN A 200 9.99 -12.17 -8.66
C GLN A 200 11.35 -11.56 -8.28
N ILE A 201 11.96 -10.85 -9.23
CA ILE A 201 13.28 -10.26 -9.04
C ILE A 201 13.14 -8.85 -8.47
N LEU A 202 13.64 -8.62 -7.25
CA LEU A 202 13.78 -7.28 -6.70
C LEU A 202 14.91 -6.54 -7.43
N GLY A 203 14.54 -5.55 -8.24
CA GLY A 203 15.50 -4.70 -8.97
C GLY A 203 16.14 -3.64 -8.09
N SER A 204 15.33 -2.94 -7.28
CA SER A 204 15.82 -1.95 -6.32
C SER A 204 14.81 -1.73 -5.21
N LEU A 205 15.29 -1.44 -4.00
CA LEU A 205 14.48 -0.98 -2.89
C LEU A 205 14.99 0.39 -2.45
N VAL A 206 14.22 1.43 -2.74
CA VAL A 206 14.54 2.80 -2.30
C VAL A 206 13.91 3.01 -0.94
N ARG A 207 14.75 3.30 0.05
CA ARG A 207 14.35 3.67 1.40
C ARG A 207 14.64 5.13 1.57
N ASP A 208 13.62 5.95 1.80
CA ASP A 208 13.87 7.36 2.11
C ASP A 208 14.00 7.60 3.63
N GLY A 209 13.59 6.62 4.45
CA GLY A 209 13.59 6.68 5.92
C GLY A 209 12.25 7.14 6.53
N SER A 210 11.18 7.28 5.73
CA SER A 210 9.85 7.76 6.18
C SER A 210 8.93 6.62 6.60
N GLY A 211 9.48 5.41 6.76
CA GLY A 211 8.67 4.19 6.77
C GLY A 211 7.99 3.91 5.43
N ILE A 212 8.24 4.71 4.39
CA ILE A 212 7.80 4.45 3.02
C ILE A 212 9.03 3.96 2.25
N GLU A 213 8.86 2.84 1.59
CA GLU A 213 9.88 2.29 0.70
C GLU A 213 9.25 2.07 -0.67
N ARG A 214 10.07 2.16 -1.72
CA ARG A 214 9.61 1.90 -3.09
C ARG A 214 10.41 0.77 -3.66
N ALA A 215 9.74 -0.33 -3.95
CA ALA A 215 10.35 -1.49 -4.59
C ALA A 215 10.11 -1.44 -6.10
N LYS A 216 11.18 -1.55 -6.89
CA LYS A 216 11.14 -1.85 -8.32
C LYS A 216 11.30 -3.36 -8.46
N ILE A 217 10.31 -4.03 -9.03
CA ILE A 217 10.26 -5.49 -9.19
C ILE A 217 10.23 -5.78 -10.68
N TYR A 218 11.18 -6.60 -11.15
CA TYR A 218 11.16 -7.14 -12.50
C TYR A 218 10.35 -8.43 -12.50
N MET A 219 9.30 -8.43 -13.31
CA MET A 219 8.48 -9.60 -13.54
C MET A 219 9.16 -10.54 -14.54
N TYR A 220 9.01 -11.85 -14.34
CA TYR A 220 9.51 -12.80 -15.31
C TYR A 220 8.82 -12.67 -16.67
N THR A 221 9.57 -12.96 -17.72
CA THR A 221 9.19 -12.76 -19.13
C THR A 221 8.27 -13.87 -19.68
N ASP A 222 8.01 -14.90 -18.88
CA ASP A 222 7.08 -16.00 -19.17
C ASP A 222 5.72 -15.81 -18.49
N MET A 223 5.49 -14.66 -17.85
CA MET A 223 4.19 -14.33 -17.28
C MET A 223 3.12 -14.24 -18.36
N LEU A 224 1.97 -14.84 -18.07
CA LEU A 224 0.82 -14.85 -18.96
C LEU A 224 -0.15 -13.71 -18.59
N PRO A 225 -0.96 -13.23 -19.54
CA PRO A 225 -2.02 -12.28 -19.23
C PRO A 225 -3.00 -12.85 -18.19
N GLY A 226 -3.54 -11.97 -17.35
CA GLY A 226 -4.61 -12.29 -16.41
C GLY A 226 -4.42 -11.69 -15.02
N VAL A 227 -5.23 -12.18 -14.09
CA VAL A 227 -5.23 -11.75 -12.69
C VAL A 227 -4.15 -12.51 -11.91
N TYR A 228 -3.45 -11.80 -11.04
CA TYR A 228 -2.44 -12.32 -10.14
C TYR A 228 -2.70 -11.86 -8.71
N GLN A 229 -2.20 -12.64 -7.76
CA GLN A 229 -2.03 -12.24 -6.36
C GLN A 229 -0.57 -11.94 -6.09
N LEU A 230 -0.31 -10.75 -5.58
CA LEU A 230 0.97 -10.28 -5.08
C LEU A 230 1.08 -10.59 -3.59
N ARG A 231 2.18 -11.21 -3.22
CA ARG A 231 2.60 -11.45 -1.84
C ARG A 231 3.96 -10.84 -1.61
N VAL A 232 4.12 -10.16 -0.46
CA VAL A 232 5.41 -9.64 0.00
C VAL A 232 5.76 -10.32 1.31
N ARG A 233 7.00 -10.75 1.43
CA ARG A 233 7.49 -11.47 2.60
C ARG A 233 8.77 -10.86 3.11
N ASN A 234 8.93 -10.81 4.43
CA ASN A 234 10.23 -10.69 5.06
C ASN A 234 10.70 -12.09 5.47
N LEU A 235 11.77 -12.61 4.86
CA LEU A 235 12.34 -13.93 5.13
C LEU A 235 12.88 -14.08 6.55
N LEU A 236 13.08 -12.99 7.28
CA LEU A 236 13.59 -12.99 8.64
C LEU A 236 12.46 -13.11 9.69
N ARG A 237 11.19 -13.11 9.27
CA ARG A 237 10.04 -13.20 10.17
C ARG A 237 9.03 -14.28 9.73
N PRO A 238 8.40 -15.00 10.67
CA PRO A 238 7.54 -16.14 10.37
C PRO A 238 6.10 -15.79 9.97
N GLU A 239 5.65 -14.54 10.13
CA GLU A 239 4.24 -14.13 9.87
C GLU A 239 4.07 -13.41 8.53
N PHE A 240 2.86 -13.51 7.96
CA PHE A 240 2.57 -13.09 6.59
C PHE A 240 1.52 -11.96 6.55
N PRO A 241 1.74 -10.86 5.79
CA PRO A 241 0.63 -9.98 5.44
C PRO A 241 -0.35 -10.69 4.48
N PRO A 242 -1.63 -10.29 4.43
CA PRO A 242 -2.59 -10.78 3.45
C PRO A 242 -2.14 -10.47 2.00
N VAL A 243 -2.52 -11.34 1.06
CA VAL A 243 -2.17 -11.23 -0.37
C VAL A 243 -3.03 -10.18 -1.07
N LEU A 244 -2.47 -9.43 -2.01
CA LEU A 244 -3.15 -8.35 -2.73
C LEU A 244 -3.34 -8.68 -4.22
N ARG A 245 -4.41 -8.19 -4.84
CA ARG A 245 -4.70 -8.45 -6.26
C ARG A 245 -3.96 -7.47 -7.19
N VAL A 246 -3.32 -8.00 -8.24
CA VAL A 246 -2.71 -7.24 -9.35
C VAL A 246 -3.16 -7.88 -10.67
N GLU A 247 -3.55 -7.10 -11.67
CA GLU A 247 -3.99 -7.61 -12.97
C GLU A 247 -3.11 -7.12 -14.13
N PHE A 248 -2.85 -8.01 -15.09
CA PHE A 248 -2.07 -7.72 -16.30
C PHE A 248 -2.82 -8.09 -17.58
N GLY A 249 -2.68 -7.25 -18.59
CA GLY A 249 -3.31 -7.37 -19.91
C GLY A 249 -2.51 -8.22 -20.89
N LEU A 250 -3.07 -8.38 -22.10
CA LEU A 250 -2.44 -9.15 -23.17
C LEU A 250 -1.08 -8.54 -23.58
N PRO A 251 -0.16 -9.35 -24.14
CA PRO A 251 1.11 -8.83 -24.62
C PRO A 251 0.88 -7.86 -25.78
N VAL A 252 1.61 -6.75 -25.78
CA VAL A 252 1.72 -5.86 -26.94
C VAL A 252 2.96 -6.31 -27.70
N GLY A 253 2.76 -6.79 -28.92
CA GLY A 253 3.84 -7.20 -29.83
C GLY A 253 4.46 -6.05 -30.60
#